data_AF-A0A4Y7Q9T6-F1
#
_entry.id   AF-A0A4Y7Q9T6-F1
#
_cell.length_a   1.000
_cell.length_b   1.000
_cell.length_c   1.000
_cell.angle_alpha   90.00
_cell.angle_beta   90.00
_cell.angle_gamma   90.00
#
_symmetry.space_group_name_H-M   'P 1'
#
loop_
_entity.id
_entity.type
_entity.pdbx_description
1 polymer ?
#
loop_
_entity_poly.entity_id
_entity_poly.type
_entity_poly.pdbx_seq_one_letter_code
_entity_poly.pdbx_strand_id
1 'polypeptide(L)'
;QYYDHPLNRADPTAVLLIFIVLIMNLFGHVAHRMCNVLVKLLKRLLMSALKVETEADLPKSIRGSVPNDIRTIRKIFDMEAKMTVYATCPKCCCTYAPENQDGTLVYP
;
A
#
# COMPACT_ATOMS: atom_id res chain seq x y z
N GLN A 1 34.91 -21.12 8.52
CA GLN A 1 33.63 -21.83 8.64
C GLN A 1 32.53 -20.85 8.28
N TYR A 2 31.69 -21.23 7.32
CA TYR A 2 30.71 -20.38 6.66
C TYR A 2 29.62 -19.94 7.63
N TYR A 3 29.17 -18.69 7.48
CA TYR A 3 28.15 -18.01 8.28
C TYR A 3 26.95 -18.89 8.62
N ASP A 4 26.95 -19.51 9.81
CA ASP A 4 25.80 -20.20 10.36
C ASP A 4 24.88 -19.16 11.00
N HIS A 5 24.26 -18.34 10.14
CA HIS A 5 23.37 -17.28 10.60
C HIS A 5 22.10 -17.93 11.16
N PRO A 6 21.64 -17.60 12.38
CA PRO A 6 20.45 -18.21 12.98
C PRO A 6 19.18 -18.15 12.11
N LEU A 7 19.11 -17.21 11.17
CA LEU A 7 18.03 -17.09 10.18
C LEU A 7 18.01 -18.25 9.17
N ASN A 8 19.14 -18.91 8.92
CA ASN A 8 19.22 -20.08 8.03
C ASN A 8 18.57 -21.33 8.63
N ARG A 9 18.32 -21.34 9.95
CA ARG A 9 17.67 -22.44 10.69
C ARG A 9 16.22 -22.12 11.05
N ALA A 10 15.76 -20.88 10.81
CA ALA A 10 14.42 -20.43 11.14
C ALA A 10 13.42 -20.83 10.04
N ASP A 11 12.15 -21.01 10.42
CA ASP A 11 11.08 -21.24 9.44
C ASP A 11 11.01 -20.05 8.46
N PRO A 12 11.03 -20.29 7.13
CA PRO A 12 11.05 -19.22 6.12
C PRO A 12 9.87 -18.25 6.25
N THR A 13 8.72 -18.73 6.73
CA THR A 13 7.51 -17.93 6.97
C THR A 13 7.73 -16.98 8.14
N ALA A 14 8.34 -17.46 9.23
CA ALA A 14 8.70 -16.64 10.37
C ALA A 14 9.72 -15.56 9.99
N VAL A 15 10.70 -15.90 9.15
CA VAL A 15 11.68 -14.93 8.63
C VAL A 15 11.01 -13.85 7.79
N LEU A 16 10.07 -14.20 6.90
CA LEU A 16 9.35 -13.18 6.12
C LEU A 16 8.48 -12.28 7.00
N LEU A 17 7.80 -12.83 8.01
CA LEU A 17 6.99 -12.04 8.94
C LEU A 17 7.82 -11.00 9.69
N ILE A 18 8.97 -11.42 10.24
CA ILE A 18 9.91 -10.53 10.92
C ILE A 18 10.43 -9.46 9.95
N PHE A 19 10.73 -9.83 8.70
CA PHE A 19 11.18 -8.90 7.67
C PHE A 19 10.11 -7.86 7.30
N ILE A 20 8.85 -8.26 7.20
CA ILE A 20 7.72 -7.34 6.94
C ILE A 20 7.55 -6.34 8.10
N VAL A 21 7.61 -6.81 9.34
CA VAL A 21 7.54 -5.94 10.54
C VAL A 21 8.71 -4.96 10.56
N LEU A 22 9.93 -5.41 10.24
CA LEU A 22 11.11 -4.55 10.12
C LEU A 22 10.94 -3.47 9.04
N ILE A 23 10.43 -3.84 7.85
CA ILE A 23 10.14 -2.87 6.79
C ILE A 23 9.07 -1.88 7.24
N MET A 24 7.97 -2.34 7.85
CA MET A 24 6.93 -1.43 8.33
C MET A 24 7.44 -0.45 9.38
N ASN A 25 8.31 -0.91 10.30
CA ASN A 25 8.92 -0.06 11.32
C ASN A 25 9.93 0.94 10.73
N LEU A 26 10.77 0.50 9.78
CA LEU A 26 11.77 1.35 9.15
C LEU A 26 11.13 2.47 8.30
N PHE A 27 10.00 2.16 7.65
CA PHE A 27 9.30 3.07 6.76
C PHE A 27 8.11 3.76 7.44
N GLY A 28 8.22 4.11 8.73
CA GLY A 28 7.19 4.78 9.56
C GLY A 28 6.56 6.09 9.01
N HIS A 29 6.77 6.42 7.74
CA HIS A 29 6.05 7.40 6.91
C HIS A 29 6.06 6.90 5.45
N VAL A 30 5.14 5.99 5.09
CA VAL A 30 5.33 5.11 3.93
C VAL A 30 5.20 5.84 2.58
N ALA A 31 6.29 5.91 1.83
CA ALA A 31 6.28 6.24 0.40
C ALA A 31 5.60 5.12 -0.41
N HIS A 32 4.80 5.50 -1.40
CA HIS A 32 3.93 4.64 -2.22
C HIS A 32 4.62 3.38 -2.81
N ARG A 33 5.93 3.46 -3.11
CA ARG A 33 6.70 2.32 -3.64
C ARG A 33 6.91 1.22 -2.61
N MET A 34 7.11 1.56 -1.34
CA MET A 34 7.37 0.59 -0.27
C MET A 34 6.11 -0.20 0.10
N CYS A 35 4.93 0.43 0.02
CA CYS A 35 3.67 -0.30 0.17
C CYS A 35 3.49 -1.37 -0.90
N ASN A 36 3.84 -1.09 -2.17
CA ASN A 36 3.77 -2.12 -3.21
C ASN A 36 4.73 -3.30 -2.96
N VAL A 37 5.90 -3.02 -2.38
CA VAL A 37 6.84 -4.07 -1.96
C VAL A 37 6.25 -4.92 -0.84
N LEU A 38 5.65 -4.27 0.17
CA LEU A 38 4.98 -4.95 1.29
C LEU A 38 3.83 -5.83 0.81
N VAL A 39 2.98 -5.34 -0.09
CA VAL A 39 1.86 -6.11 -0.67
C VAL A 39 2.37 -7.37 -1.37
N LYS A 40 3.46 -7.26 -2.14
CA LYS A 40 4.09 -8.42 -2.80
C LYS A 40 4.68 -9.41 -1.80
N LEU A 41 5.33 -8.94 -0.73
CA LEU A 41 5.86 -9.79 0.34
C LEU A 41 4.73 -10.53 1.09
N LEU A 42 3.65 -9.84 1.41
CA LEU A 42 2.49 -10.43 2.07
C LEU A 42 1.82 -11.52 1.20
N LYS A 43 1.78 -11.31 -0.12
CA LYS A 43 1.27 -12.30 -1.07
C LYS A 43 2.16 -13.54 -1.15
N ARG A 44 3.48 -13.38 -1.10
CA ARG A 44 4.44 -14.50 -1.02
C ARG A 44 4.27 -15.28 0.29
N LEU A 45 4.08 -14.59 1.42
CA LEU A 45 3.76 -15.24 2.69
C LEU A 45 2.50 -16.07 2.61
N LEU A 46 1.43 -15.51 2.04
CA LEU A 46 0.16 -16.19 1.92
C LEU A 46 0.28 -17.46 1.05
N MET A 47 1.00 -17.37 -0.08
CA MET A 47 1.30 -18.54 -0.91
C MET A 47 2.11 -19.59 -0.13
N SER A 48 3.13 -19.18 0.64
CA SER A 48 3.92 -20.10 1.45
C SER A 48 3.08 -20.78 2.54
N ALA A 49 2.23 -20.03 3.24
CA ALA A 49 1.37 -20.56 4.30
C ALA A 49 0.33 -21.55 3.75
N LEU A 50 -0.16 -21.29 2.54
CA LEU A 50 -1.08 -22.18 1.83
C LEU A 50 -0.36 -23.34 1.11
N LYS A 51 0.98 -23.40 1.15
CA LYS A 51 1.83 -24.37 0.42
C LYS A 51 1.52 -24.40 -1.07
N VAL A 52 1.33 -23.22 -1.65
CA VAL A 52 1.02 -23.00 -3.05
C VAL A 52 2.24 -22.40 -3.75
N GLU A 53 2.66 -23.01 -4.86
CA GLU A 53 3.86 -22.58 -5.60
C GLU A 53 3.56 -21.41 -6.55
N THR A 54 2.35 -21.39 -7.13
CA THR A 54 1.96 -20.40 -8.14
C THR A 54 0.70 -19.66 -7.73
N GLU A 55 0.61 -18.36 -8.07
CA GLU A 55 -0.62 -17.59 -7.86
C GLU A 55 -1.84 -18.19 -8.59
N ALA A 56 -1.61 -19.04 -9.60
CA ALA A 56 -2.65 -19.77 -10.30
C ALA A 56 -3.35 -20.82 -9.43
N ASP A 57 -2.64 -21.40 -8.46
CA ASP A 57 -3.13 -22.47 -7.59
C ASP A 57 -3.77 -21.91 -6.31
N LEU A 58 -3.75 -20.58 -6.14
CA LEU A 58 -4.45 -19.92 -5.06
C LEU A 58 -5.96 -20.12 -5.24
N PRO A 59 -6.72 -20.42 -4.17
CA PRO A 59 -8.17 -20.52 -4.22
C PRO A 59 -8.77 -19.28 -4.89
N LYS A 60 -9.75 -19.46 -5.80
CA LYS A 60 -10.36 -18.35 -6.55
C LYS A 60 -10.88 -17.22 -5.65
N SER A 61 -11.39 -17.57 -4.47
CA SER A 61 -11.85 -16.65 -3.44
C SER A 61 -10.73 -15.75 -2.89
N ILE A 62 -9.50 -16.24 -2.83
CA ILE A 62 -8.31 -15.53 -2.34
C ILE A 62 -7.62 -14.79 -3.48
N ARG A 63 -7.51 -15.40 -4.66
CA ARG A 63 -6.85 -14.81 -5.83
C ARG A 63 -7.50 -13.50 -6.28
N GLY A 64 -8.83 -13.41 -6.20
CA GLY A 64 -9.58 -12.20 -6.57
C GLY A 64 -9.61 -11.12 -5.49
N SER A 65 -9.31 -11.47 -4.24
CA SER A 65 -9.43 -10.56 -3.08
C SER A 65 -8.09 -9.96 -2.65
N VAL A 66 -6.95 -10.53 -3.06
CA VAL A 66 -5.63 -9.97 -2.73
C VAL A 66 -5.23 -8.92 -3.78
N PRO A 67 -5.20 -7.63 -3.42
CA PRO A 67 -4.82 -6.56 -4.33
C PRO A 67 -3.34 -6.61 -4.68
N ASN A 68 -2.98 -6.19 -5.89
CA ASN A 68 -1.60 -6.25 -6.40
C ASN A 68 -0.79 -4.97 -6.12
N ASP A 69 -1.46 -3.90 -5.70
CA ASP A 69 -0.85 -2.60 -5.49
C ASP A 69 -1.66 -1.77 -4.49
N ILE A 70 -1.00 -0.77 -3.91
CA ILE A 70 -1.61 0.09 -2.90
C ILE A 70 -2.71 1.01 -3.46
N ARG A 71 -2.75 1.34 -4.76
CA ARG A 71 -3.88 2.13 -5.30
C ARG A 71 -5.16 1.32 -5.22
N THR A 72 -5.09 0.04 -5.55
CA THR A 72 -6.23 -0.88 -5.40
C THR A 72 -6.66 -1.00 -3.94
N ILE A 73 -5.70 -1.09 -3.01
CA ILE A 73 -6.00 -1.06 -1.56
C ILE A 73 -6.70 0.24 -1.16
N ARG A 74 -6.16 1.40 -1.56
CA ARG A 74 -6.77 2.70 -1.21
C ARG A 74 -8.19 2.83 -1.74
N LYS A 75 -8.47 2.32 -2.94
CA LYS A 75 -9.84 2.30 -3.48
C LYS A 75 -10.77 1.37 -2.72
N ILE A 76 -10.31 0.16 -2.37
CA ILE A 76 -11.11 -0.80 -1.58
C ILE A 76 -11.44 -0.24 -0.20
N PHE A 77 -10.50 0.48 0.41
CA PHE A 77 -10.66 1.05 1.74
C PHE A 77 -11.14 2.51 1.75
N ASP A 78 -11.54 3.06 0.60
CA ASP A 78 -11.97 4.47 0.42
C ASP A 78 -11.01 5.50 1.05
N MET A 79 -9.71 5.23 0.95
CA MET A 79 -8.64 6.08 1.48
C MET A 79 -8.12 7.08 0.44
N GLU A 80 -8.90 7.39 -0.60
CA GLU A 80 -8.51 8.44 -1.54
C GLU A 80 -8.58 9.80 -0.85
N ALA A 81 -7.46 10.55 -0.90
CA ALA A 81 -7.40 11.86 -0.31
C ALA A 81 -8.41 12.78 -1.01
N LYS A 82 -9.37 13.32 -0.26
CA LYS A 82 -10.27 14.36 -0.76
C LYS A 82 -9.48 15.65 -0.92
N MET A 83 -9.06 15.95 -2.15
CA MET A 83 -8.35 17.17 -2.48
C MET A 83 -9.35 18.31 -2.69
N THR A 84 -9.18 19.41 -1.97
CA THR A 84 -9.88 20.67 -2.24
C THR A 84 -8.91 21.61 -2.96
N VAL A 85 -9.24 21.99 -4.19
CA VAL A 85 -8.42 22.93 -4.97
C VAL A 85 -8.79 24.34 -4.54
N TYR A 86 -7.82 25.11 -4.05
CA TYR A 86 -7.99 26.52 -3.70
C TYR A 86 -7.45 27.39 -4.83
N ALA A 87 -8.10 28.52 -5.11
CA ALA A 87 -7.59 29.54 -6.02
C ALA A 87 -6.82 30.61 -5.23
N THR A 88 -5.70 31.10 -5.77
CA THR A 88 -4.98 32.25 -5.19
C THR A 88 -5.08 33.43 -6.14
N CYS A 89 -5.58 34.56 -5.66
CA CYS A 89 -5.60 35.77 -6.48
C CYS A 89 -4.19 36.39 -6.52
N PRO A 90 -3.61 36.60 -7.71
CA PRO A 90 -2.25 37.16 -7.83
C PRO A 90 -2.15 38.63 -7.39
N LYS A 91 -3.29 39.33 -7.27
CA LYS A 91 -3.34 40.77 -6.97
C LYS A 91 -3.41 41.07 -5.48
N CYS A 92 -4.19 40.31 -4.72
CA CYS A 92 -4.34 40.49 -3.28
C CYS A 92 -3.65 39.38 -2.46
N CYS A 93 -3.11 38.35 -3.11
CA CYS A 93 -2.48 37.19 -2.47
C CYS A 93 -3.40 36.39 -1.53
N CYS A 94 -4.72 36.60 -1.61
CA CYS A 94 -5.70 35.83 -0.84
C CYS A 94 -5.98 34.47 -1.51
N THR A 95 -6.24 33.46 -0.68
CA THR A 95 -6.68 32.12 -1.10
C THR A 95 -8.18 31.95 -0.92
N TYR A 96 -8.85 31.37 -1.92
CA TYR A 96 -10.29 31.19 -1.95
C TYR A 96 -10.65 29.71 -2.08
N ALA A 97 -11.56 29.26 -1.22
CA ALA A 97 -12.16 27.94 -1.32
C ALA A 97 -13.12 27.89 -2.51
N PRO A 98 -13.28 26.72 -3.16
CA PRO A 98 -14.23 26.57 -4.25
C PRO A 98 -15.66 26.47 -3.70
N GLU A 99 -16.61 27.13 -4.37
CA GLU A 99 -18.04 26.95 -4.18
C GLU A 99 -18.59 26.06 -5.30
N ASN A 100 -19.42 25.07 -4.96
CA ASN A 100 -20.07 24.23 -5.96
C ASN A 100 -21.33 24.92 -6.46
N GLN A 101 -21.36 25.28 -7.75
CA GLN A 101 -22.56 25.73 -8.45
C GLN A 101 -22.79 24.79 -9.65
N ASP A 102 -23.92 24.07 -9.64
CA ASP A 102 -24.33 23.14 -10.71
C ASP A 102 -23.24 22.13 -11.16
N GLY A 103 -22.48 21.60 -10.19
CA GLY A 103 -21.40 20.63 -10.45
C GLY A 103 -20.10 21.25 -10.97
N THR A 104 -20.03 22.58 -11.06
CA THR A 104 -18.83 23.33 -11.42
C THR A 104 -18.25 24.01 -10.18
N LEU A 105 -16.93 23.92 -10.00
CA LEU A 105 -16.21 24.63 -8.94
C LEU A 105 -16.02 26.09 -9.38
N VAL A 106 -16.71 27.00 -8.70
CA VAL A 106 -16.64 28.45 -8.93
C VAL A 106 -15.82 29.08 -7.81
N TYR A 107 -15.00 30.07 -8.16
CA TYR A 107 -14.18 30.82 -7.21
C TYR A 107 -14.63 32.28 -7.16
N PRO A 108 -14.54 32.95 -6.00
CA PRO A 108 -14.85 34.38 -5.83
C PRO A 108 -13.98 35.31 -6.67
#